data_AF-A0AA41HBP2-F1
#
_entry.id   AF-A0AA41HBP2-F1
#
_cell.length_a   1.000
_cell.length_b   1.000
_cell.length_c   1.000
_cell.angle_alpha   90.00
_cell.angle_beta   90.00
_cell.angle_gamma   90.00
#
_symmetry.space_group_name_H-M   'P 1'
#
loop_
_entity.id
_entity.type
_entity.pdbx_description
1 polymer ?
#
loop_
_entity_poly.entity_id
_entity_poly.type
_entity_poly.pdbx_seq_one_letter_code
_entity_poly.pdbx_strand_id
1 'polypeptide(L)'
;MSRFTLRQVQFKSLKEESDFTNLFSIMDKACYPANGDCPWTKYFAPNAWESGLRMETQVTPMLRSLNDLVPGGVSRNGVSARQLFLAIRRFLIAIAELDIGHKALPADLWSECNQYALIAEAAAIASSEKKGRRLKVNL
;
A
#
# COMPACT_ATOMS: atom_id res chain seq x y z
N MET A 1 -25.80 -15.83 24.84
CA MET A 1 -24.42 -15.37 24.54
C MET A 1 -24.29 -15.18 23.04
N SER A 2 -24.25 -13.92 22.59
CA SER A 2 -24.24 -13.57 21.16
C SER A 2 -22.85 -13.82 20.55
N ARG A 3 -22.78 -14.74 19.58
CA ARG A 3 -21.59 -14.94 18.73
C ARG A 3 -21.48 -13.75 17.77
N PHE A 4 -20.73 -12.72 18.18
CA PHE A 4 -20.12 -11.80 17.22
C PHE A 4 -19.06 -12.59 16.42
N THR A 5 -19.52 -13.30 15.40
CA THR A 5 -18.63 -13.71 14.32
C THR A 5 -18.21 -12.42 13.64
N LEU A 6 -16.96 -12.00 13.90
CA LEU A 6 -16.27 -11.05 13.05
C LEU A 6 -16.37 -11.60 11.63
N ARG A 7 -17.34 -11.11 10.84
CA ARG A 7 -17.34 -11.34 9.40
C ARG A 7 -16.01 -10.80 8.93
N GLN A 8 -15.07 -11.68 8.61
CA GLN A 8 -13.93 -11.31 7.79
C GLN A 8 -14.53 -10.83 6.49
N VAL A 9 -14.71 -9.51 6.37
CA VAL A 9 -15.02 -8.87 5.11
C VAL A 9 -13.81 -9.20 4.25
N GLN A 10 -13.96 -10.16 3.33
CA GLN A 10 -12.95 -10.41 2.33
C GLN A 10 -12.85 -9.11 1.54
N PHE A 11 -11.76 -8.38 1.78
CA PHE A 11 -11.46 -7.19 1.00
C PHE A 11 -11.34 -7.65 -0.45
N LYS A 12 -12.26 -7.20 -1.31
CA LYS A 12 -12.18 -7.49 -2.74
C LYS A 12 -10.84 -6.96 -3.23
N SER A 13 -10.12 -7.78 -3.99
CA SER A 13 -8.89 -7.35 -4.64
C SER A 13 -9.17 -6.11 -5.49
N LEU A 14 -8.36 -5.07 -5.32
CA LEU A 14 -8.47 -3.84 -6.12
C LEU A 14 -7.89 -4.15 -7.50
N LYS A 15 -8.63 -3.81 -8.56
CA LYS A 15 -8.34 -4.26 -9.93
C LYS A 15 -8.42 -3.12 -10.94
N GLU A 16 -9.30 -2.16 -10.71
CA GLU A 16 -9.53 -1.05 -11.62
C GLU A 16 -8.74 0.17 -11.17
N GLU A 17 -8.25 0.98 -12.11
CA GLU A 17 -7.54 2.23 -11.81
C GLU A 17 -8.39 3.19 -10.95
N SER A 18 -9.71 3.16 -11.16
CA SER A 18 -10.71 3.90 -10.37
C SER A 18 -10.67 3.52 -8.88
N ASP A 19 -10.46 2.25 -8.55
CA ASP A 19 -10.35 1.77 -7.17
C ASP A 19 -9.18 2.45 -6.44
N PHE A 20 -8.02 2.48 -7.10
CA PHE A 20 -6.79 3.06 -6.55
C PHE A 20 -6.89 4.58 -6.49
N THR A 21 -7.49 5.21 -7.51
CA THR A 21 -7.74 6.66 -7.54
C THR A 21 -8.64 7.09 -6.39
N ASN A 22 -9.73 6.36 -6.16
CA ASN A 22 -10.62 6.63 -5.04
C ASN A 22 -9.89 6.49 -3.70
N LEU A 23 -9.10 5.41 -3.52
CA LEU A 23 -8.33 5.21 -2.30
C LEU A 23 -7.33 6.35 -2.07
N PHE A 24 -6.57 6.74 -3.09
CA PHE A 24 -5.52 7.75 -2.98
C PHE A 24 -6.10 9.15 -2.78
N SER A 25 -7.22 9.46 -3.43
CA SER A 25 -7.97 10.70 -3.20
C SER A 25 -8.54 10.79 -1.78
N ILE A 26 -8.99 9.67 -1.20
CA ILE A 26 -9.40 9.61 0.21
C ILE A 26 -8.20 9.89 1.13
N MET A 27 -7.02 9.35 0.81
CA MET A 27 -5.81 9.60 1.61
C MET A 27 -5.39 11.07 1.61
N ASP A 28 -5.49 11.75 0.46
CA ASP A 28 -5.19 13.18 0.35
C ASP A 28 -6.21 14.06 1.10
N LYS A 29 -7.41 13.53 1.39
CA LYS A 29 -8.46 14.23 2.16
C LYS A 29 -8.46 13.82 3.63
N ALA A 30 -7.90 12.68 3.98
CA ALA A 30 -7.87 12.17 5.34
C ALA A 30 -6.91 12.99 6.18
N CYS A 31 -7.38 13.48 7.33
CA CYS A 31 -6.55 14.27 8.24
C CYS A 31 -5.78 13.41 9.23
N TYR A 32 -4.60 13.88 9.63
CA TYR A 32 -3.86 13.37 10.77
C TYR A 32 -3.29 14.47 11.66
N PRO A 33 -3.43 14.35 13.00
CA PRO A 33 -4.19 13.32 13.72
C PRO A 33 -5.70 13.35 13.35
N ALA A 34 -6.47 12.31 13.71
CA ALA A 34 -7.84 12.12 13.20
C ALA A 34 -8.82 13.29 13.46
N ASN A 35 -8.49 14.16 14.42
CA ASN A 35 -9.25 15.37 14.76
C ASN A 35 -8.52 16.67 14.36
N GLY A 36 -7.47 16.56 13.56
CA GLY A 36 -6.70 17.71 13.06
C GLY A 36 -7.17 18.16 11.68
N ASP A 37 -6.56 19.24 11.20
CA ASP A 37 -6.87 19.86 9.90
C ASP A 37 -5.77 19.63 8.86
N CYS A 38 -4.79 18.77 9.15
CA CYS A 38 -3.66 18.52 8.26
C CYS A 38 -3.89 17.22 7.46
N PRO A 39 -3.91 17.27 6.11
CA PRO A 39 -3.93 16.07 5.28
C PRO A 39 -2.77 15.12 5.59
N TRP A 40 -3.03 13.81 5.46
CA TRP A 40 -2.06 12.77 5.79
C TRP A 40 -0.73 12.97 5.05
N THR A 41 -0.80 13.14 3.73
CA THR A 41 0.37 13.35 2.86
C THR A 41 1.15 14.61 3.26
N LYS A 42 0.46 15.70 3.60
CA LYS A 42 1.07 16.96 4.04
C LYS A 42 1.82 16.80 5.37
N TYR A 43 1.26 16.01 6.30
CA TYR A 43 1.91 15.77 7.58
C TYR A 43 3.26 15.06 7.44
N PHE A 44 3.37 14.09 6.53
CA PHE A 44 4.61 13.32 6.33
C PHE A 44 5.62 13.97 5.39
N ALA A 45 5.16 14.68 4.36
CA ALA A 45 6.02 15.30 3.35
C ALA A 45 5.55 16.73 3.05
N PRO A 46 5.73 17.68 3.99
CA PRO A 46 5.22 19.03 3.84
C PRO A 46 5.83 19.75 2.63
N ASN A 47 7.14 19.64 2.37
CA ASN A 47 7.77 20.38 1.28
C ASN A 47 7.32 19.85 -0.09
N ALA A 48 7.24 18.53 -0.25
CA ALA A 48 6.74 17.87 -1.44
C ALA A 48 5.26 18.20 -1.67
N TRP A 49 4.45 18.25 -0.60
CA TRP A 49 3.04 18.64 -0.68
C TRP A 49 2.86 20.08 -1.19
N GLU A 50 3.63 21.02 -0.64
CA GLU A 50 3.62 22.42 -1.11
C GLU A 50 4.15 22.54 -2.55
N SER A 51 5.02 21.62 -2.97
CA SER A 51 5.49 21.50 -4.37
C SER A 51 4.48 20.80 -5.29
N GLY A 52 3.30 20.44 -4.80
CA GLY A 52 2.20 19.84 -5.58
C GLY A 52 2.08 18.32 -5.51
N LEU A 53 2.85 17.62 -4.66
CA LEU A 53 2.69 16.19 -4.45
C LEU A 53 1.29 15.88 -3.92
N ARG A 54 0.58 14.99 -4.60
CA ARG A 54 -0.71 14.42 -4.17
C ARG A 54 -0.67 12.92 -4.36
N MET A 55 -1.16 12.15 -3.40
CA MET A 55 -1.27 10.69 -3.56
C MET A 55 -2.06 10.35 -4.80
N GLU A 56 -3.16 11.04 -5.11
CA GLU A 56 -3.97 10.77 -6.30
C GLU A 56 -3.14 10.76 -7.61
N THR A 57 -2.16 11.64 -7.74
CA THR A 57 -1.25 11.68 -8.91
C THR A 57 -0.27 10.50 -8.98
N GLN A 58 -0.13 9.74 -7.89
CA GLN A 58 0.77 8.60 -7.76
C GLN A 58 0.13 7.26 -8.19
N VAL A 59 -1.16 7.25 -8.55
CA VAL A 59 -1.85 6.03 -8.99
C VAL A 59 -1.19 5.45 -10.24
N THR A 60 -0.99 6.26 -11.27
CA THR A 60 -0.41 5.82 -12.55
C THR A 60 1.01 5.24 -12.39
N PRO A 61 1.98 5.91 -11.74
CA PRO A 61 3.31 5.34 -11.56
C PRO A 61 3.32 4.09 -10.66
N MET A 62 2.46 4.04 -9.64
CA MET A 62 2.27 2.83 -8.83
C MET A 62 1.74 1.67 -9.67
N LEU A 63 0.67 1.88 -10.45
CA LEU A 63 0.08 0.82 -11.29
C LEU A 63 1.02 0.36 -12.39
N ARG A 64 1.76 1.27 -13.01
CA ARG A 64 2.78 0.93 -14.01
C ARG A 64 3.80 -0.05 -13.41
N SER A 65 4.42 0.31 -12.28
CA SER A 65 5.41 -0.55 -11.64
C SER A 65 4.81 -1.86 -11.10
N LEU A 66 3.56 -1.87 -10.62
CA LEU A 66 2.89 -3.12 -10.23
C LEU A 66 2.65 -4.05 -11.42
N ASN A 67 2.25 -3.53 -12.59
CA ASN A 67 2.04 -4.34 -13.78
C ASN A 67 3.33 -5.00 -14.29
N ASP A 68 4.48 -4.35 -14.09
CA ASP A 68 5.79 -4.93 -14.41
C ASP A 68 6.18 -6.07 -13.46
N LEU A 69 5.66 -6.06 -12.23
CA LEU A 69 6.02 -7.02 -11.17
C LEU A 69 5.02 -8.18 -11.02
N VAL A 70 3.76 -7.99 -11.41
CA VAL A 70 2.68 -8.98 -11.25
C VAL A 70 2.52 -9.79 -12.55
N PRO A 71 2.78 -11.11 -12.55
CA PRO A 71 2.64 -11.93 -13.76
C PRO A 71 1.21 -11.90 -14.31
N GLY A 72 1.01 -11.36 -15.51
CA GLY A 72 -0.32 -11.22 -16.12
C GLY A 72 -1.09 -9.96 -15.70
N GLY A 73 -0.46 -9.05 -14.95
CA GLY A 73 -0.95 -7.72 -14.64
C GLY A 73 -1.94 -7.64 -13.47
N VAL A 74 -2.09 -6.41 -12.97
CA VAL A 74 -3.00 -6.06 -11.86
C VAL A 74 -4.46 -6.28 -12.23
N SER A 75 -4.86 -5.96 -13.47
CA SER A 75 -6.26 -6.11 -13.90
C SER A 75 -6.76 -7.55 -13.83
N ARG A 76 -5.89 -8.52 -14.14
CA ARG A 76 -6.22 -9.94 -14.12
C ARG A 76 -6.27 -10.51 -12.70
N ASN A 77 -5.20 -10.31 -11.94
CA ASN A 77 -5.00 -10.98 -10.65
C ASN A 77 -5.54 -10.17 -9.46
N GLY A 78 -5.66 -8.85 -9.64
CA GLY A 78 -5.90 -7.90 -8.55
C GLY A 78 -4.70 -7.78 -7.62
N VAL A 79 -4.78 -6.78 -6.74
CA VAL A 79 -3.80 -6.56 -5.67
C VAL A 79 -4.48 -6.80 -4.32
N SER A 80 -3.82 -7.55 -3.44
CA SER A 80 -4.34 -7.76 -2.10
C SER A 80 -4.26 -6.46 -1.29
N ALA A 81 -5.26 -6.18 -0.44
CA ALA A 81 -5.24 -4.98 0.39
C ALA A 81 -3.96 -4.88 1.23
N ARG A 82 -3.49 -6.03 1.74
CA ARG A 82 -2.25 -6.11 2.52
C ARG A 82 -1.03 -5.66 1.71
N GLN A 83 -0.87 -6.15 0.48
CA GLN A 83 0.21 -5.71 -0.42
C GLN A 83 0.14 -4.21 -0.65
N LEU A 84 -1.05 -3.71 -0.99
CA LEU A 84 -1.24 -2.30 -1.29
C LEU A 84 -0.90 -1.42 -0.07
N PHE A 85 -1.42 -1.74 1.11
CA PHE A 85 -1.13 -0.99 2.33
C PHE A 85 0.36 -1.03 2.71
N LEU A 86 1.05 -2.15 2.49
CA LEU A 86 2.50 -2.24 2.73
C LEU A 86 3.28 -1.34 1.75
N ALA A 87 2.92 -1.34 0.47
CA ALA A 87 3.56 -0.51 -0.54
C ALA A 87 3.34 0.99 -0.23
N ILE A 88 2.10 1.39 0.05
CA ILE A 88 1.74 2.77 0.44
C ILE A 88 2.52 3.21 1.68
N ARG A 89 2.54 2.37 2.73
CA ARG A 89 3.27 2.69 3.96
C ARG A 89 4.76 2.90 3.69
N ARG A 90 5.38 2.03 2.88
CA ARG A 90 6.79 2.15 2.51
C ARG A 90 7.06 3.43 1.73
N PHE A 91 6.18 3.75 0.78
CA PHE A 91 6.25 4.98 -0.01
C PHE A 91 6.22 6.22 0.87
N LEU A 92 5.29 6.29 1.82
CA LEU A 92 5.14 7.45 2.70
C LEU A 92 6.33 7.67 3.63
N ILE A 93 6.89 6.59 4.15
CA ILE A 93 8.13 6.66 4.94
C ILE A 93 9.28 7.17 4.06
N ALA A 94 9.40 6.66 2.82
CA ALA A 94 10.46 7.07 1.92
C ALA A 94 10.33 8.55 1.50
N ILE A 95 9.13 9.02 1.16
CA ILE A 95 8.95 10.45 0.82
C ILE A 95 9.19 11.33 2.05
N ALA A 96 8.86 10.90 3.26
CA ALA A 96 9.15 11.67 4.47
C ALA A 96 10.66 11.81 4.69
N GLU A 97 11.42 10.74 4.51
CA GLU A 97 12.90 10.76 4.57
C GLU A 97 13.50 11.67 3.49
N LEU A 98 12.97 11.61 2.26
CA LEU A 98 13.39 12.47 1.15
C LEU A 98 13.04 13.94 1.41
N ASP A 99 11.86 14.22 1.97
CA ASP A 99 11.39 15.56 2.29
C ASP A 99 12.26 16.22 3.35
N ILE A 100 12.60 15.49 4.43
CA ILE A 100 13.56 15.92 5.45
C ILE A 100 14.93 16.22 4.82
N GLY A 101 15.34 15.40 3.85
CA GLY A 101 16.59 15.58 3.12
C GLY A 101 16.55 16.65 2.02
N HIS A 102 15.40 17.30 1.77
CA HIS A 102 15.17 18.17 0.61
C HIS A 102 15.56 17.53 -0.73
N LYS A 103 15.33 16.22 -0.87
CA LYS A 103 15.67 15.45 -2.06
C LYS A 103 14.46 15.28 -2.97
N ALA A 104 14.72 15.25 -4.27
CA ALA A 104 13.70 14.91 -5.26
C ALA A 104 13.22 13.45 -5.09
N LEU A 105 11.96 13.20 -5.45
CA LEU A 105 11.42 11.84 -5.48
C LEU A 105 12.08 11.05 -6.63
N PRO A 106 12.71 9.89 -6.35
CA PRO A 106 13.22 9.00 -7.38
C PRO A 106 12.09 8.52 -8.30
N ALA A 107 12.37 8.40 -9.60
CA ALA A 107 11.37 7.97 -10.59
C ALA A 107 10.93 6.50 -10.40
N ASP A 108 11.77 5.69 -9.79
CA ASP A 108 11.60 4.26 -9.53
C ASP A 108 11.13 3.94 -8.10
N LEU A 109 10.82 4.96 -7.29
CA LEU A 109 10.45 4.78 -5.88
C LEU A 109 9.25 3.82 -5.70
N TRP A 110 8.26 3.87 -6.59
CA TRP A 110 7.13 2.93 -6.55
C TRP A 110 7.54 1.50 -6.86
N SER A 111 8.49 1.27 -7.77
CA SER A 111 9.02 -0.06 -8.06
C SER A 111 9.65 -0.67 -6.81
N GLU A 112 10.47 0.10 -6.08
CA GLU A 112 11.06 -0.36 -4.81
C GLU A 112 9.99 -0.68 -3.75
N CYS A 113 9.00 0.20 -3.60
CA CYS A 113 7.92 0.02 -2.62
C CYS A 113 7.07 -1.21 -2.92
N ASN A 114 6.74 -1.43 -4.19
CA ASN A 114 5.96 -2.57 -4.64
C ASN A 114 6.74 -3.89 -4.51
N GLN A 115 8.03 -3.91 -4.86
CA GLN A 115 8.91 -5.05 -4.64
C GLN A 115 8.99 -5.42 -3.15
N TYR A 116 9.20 -4.43 -2.28
CA TYR A 116 9.20 -4.64 -0.83
C TYR A 116 7.89 -5.30 -0.35
N ALA A 117 6.74 -4.79 -0.80
CA ALA A 117 5.44 -5.33 -0.43
C ALA A 117 5.24 -6.77 -0.93
N LEU A 118 5.67 -7.09 -2.15
CA LEU A 118 5.60 -8.44 -2.71
C LEU A 118 6.49 -9.44 -1.95
N ILE A 119 7.71 -9.04 -1.59
CA ILE A 119 8.62 -9.88 -0.80
C ILE A 119 8.02 -10.12 0.60
N ALA A 120 7.48 -9.09 1.24
CA ALA A 120 6.82 -9.20 2.54
C ALA A 120 5.54 -10.05 2.51
N GLU A 121 4.81 -10.05 1.39
CA GLU A 121 3.71 -10.99 1.12
C GLU A 121 4.22 -12.43 1.07
N ALA A 122 5.19 -12.69 0.19
CA ALA A 122 5.74 -14.02 -0.03
C ALA A 122 6.33 -14.63 1.25
N ALA A 123 7.07 -13.83 2.04
CA ALA A 123 7.62 -14.26 3.32
C ALA A 123 6.53 -14.63 4.34
N ALA A 124 5.42 -13.89 4.36
CA ALA A 124 4.28 -14.18 5.23
C ALA A 124 3.56 -15.47 4.83
N ILE A 125 3.36 -15.69 3.53
CA ILE A 125 2.78 -16.93 2.99
C ILE A 125 3.67 -18.13 3.36
N ALA A 126 4.97 -18.07 3.05
CA ALA A 126 5.91 -19.15 3.36
C ALA A 126 5.98 -19.48 4.87
N SER A 127 5.87 -18.46 5.73
CA SER A 127 5.84 -18.64 7.18
C SER A 127 4.54 -19.30 7.66
N SER A 128 3.40 -18.97 7.03
CA SER A 128 2.10 -19.57 7.34
C SER A 128 2.03 -21.05 6.94
N GLU A 129 2.61 -21.43 5.80
CA GLU A 129 2.68 -22.82 5.33
C GLU A 129 3.50 -23.71 6.26
N LYS A 130 4.63 -23.21 6.78
CA LYS A 130 5.44 -23.91 7.79
C LYS A 130 4.63 -24.17 9.07
N LYS A 131 3.81 -23.21 9.50
CA LYS A 131 2.94 -23.35 10.68
C LYS A 131 1.81 -24.36 10.44
N GLY A 132 1.20 -24.36 9.24
CA GLY A 132 0.16 -25.32 8.84
C GLY A 132 0.67 -26.76 8.73
N ARG A 133 1.88 -26.97 8.21
CA ARG A 133 2.53 -28.30 8.18
C ARG A 133 2.82 -28.85 9.57
N ARG A 134 3.25 -28.00 10.52
CA ARG A 134 3.48 -28.44 11.91
C ARG A 134 2.21 -28.89 12.63
N LEU A 135 1.04 -28.33 12.29
CA LEU A 135 -0.23 -28.71 12.92
C LEU A 135 -0.81 -30.02 12.36
N LYS A 136 -0.48 -30.39 11.11
CA LYS A 136 -0.88 -31.67 10.51
C LYS A 136 0.01 -32.85 10.91
N VAL A 137 1.12 -32.59 11.59
CA VAL A 137 1.98 -33.63 12.18
C VAL A 137 1.70 -33.66 13.68
N ASN A 138 0.50 -34.13 14.03
CA ASN A 138 0.22 -34.67 15.35
C ASN A 138 -0.54 -35.98 15.13
N LEU A 139 0.00 -37.01 15.78
CA LEU A 139 -0.30 -38.44 15.70
C LEU A 139 -1.79 -38.78 15.82
#